data_AF-A0A4P6DS76-F1
#
_entry.id   AF-A0A4P6DS76-F1
#
_cell.length_a   1.000
_cell.length_b   1.000
_cell.length_c   1.000
_cell.angle_alpha   90.00
_cell.angle_beta   90.00
_cell.angle_gamma   90.00
#
_symmetry.space_group_name_H-M   'P 1'
#
loop_
_entity.id
_entity.type
_entity.pdbx_description
1 polymer ?
#
loop_
_entity_poly.entity_id
_entity_poly.type
_entity_poly.pdbx_seq_one_letter_code
_entity_poly.pdbx_strand_id
1 'polypeptide(L)'
;MTPCRQPTETDPATGQTAFAQDFGHNPNWAGWADNKGTYWLHVKVRDALSKKELGEKTIAFAHVPGYGRITGTYAGWEENRVLLGESSDLQSAHYEMKIYDVDRQIWVQGFSGQWAYWKPSKGIYWTHYELYTDDGYLVETKTYAFGV
;
A
#
# COMPACT_ATOMS: atom_id res chain seq x y z
N MET A 1 29.87 8.66 28.31
CA MET A 1 28.83 7.99 27.52
C MET A 1 29.20 8.16 26.06
N THR A 2 29.56 7.09 25.37
CA THR A 2 29.90 7.13 23.94
C THR A 2 28.58 7.18 23.15
N PRO A 3 28.35 8.14 22.25
CA PRO A 3 27.13 8.15 21.46
C PRO A 3 27.12 6.92 20.53
N CYS A 4 26.02 6.13 20.56
CA CYS A 4 25.78 5.10 19.56
C CYS A 4 25.78 5.77 18.18
N ARG A 5 26.77 5.46 17.33
CA ARG A 5 26.69 5.78 15.90
C ARG A 5 25.47 5.05 15.34
N GLN A 6 24.51 5.81 14.81
CA GLN A 6 23.45 5.23 14.00
C GLN A 6 24.09 4.64 12.73
N PRO A 7 23.65 3.45 12.27
CA PRO A 7 24.16 2.88 11.03
C PRO A 7 23.84 3.81 9.86
N THR A 8 24.78 3.93 8.93
CA THR A 8 24.58 4.63 7.66
C THR A 8 24.81 3.64 6.54
N GLU A 9 23.95 3.64 5.53
CA GLU A 9 24.07 2.78 4.36
C GLU A 9 24.24 3.65 3.11
N THR A 10 25.17 3.26 2.25
CA THR A 10 25.47 3.97 1.00
C THR A 10 24.91 3.14 -0.14
N ASP A 11 24.06 3.75 -0.96
CA ASP A 11 23.54 3.10 -2.15
C ASP A 11 24.69 2.83 -3.15
N PRO A 12 24.95 1.57 -3.52
CA PRO A 12 26.00 1.24 -4.47
C PRO A 12 25.72 1.75 -5.90
N ALA A 13 24.47 2.09 -6.25
CA ALA A 13 24.11 2.61 -7.57
C ALA A 13 24.27 4.14 -7.68
N THR A 14 23.94 4.89 -6.63
CA THR A 14 23.96 6.37 -6.66
C THR A 14 25.05 7.00 -5.78
N GLY A 15 25.69 6.23 -4.90
CA GLY A 15 26.70 6.73 -3.94
C GLY A 15 26.13 7.60 -2.81
N GLN A 16 24.81 7.77 -2.75
CA GLN A 16 24.16 8.55 -1.69
C GLN A 16 24.12 7.75 -0.39
N THR A 17 24.44 8.41 0.72
CA THR A 17 24.49 7.81 2.06
C THR A 17 23.29 8.28 2.88
N ALA A 18 22.54 7.34 3.43
CA ALA A 18 21.36 7.60 4.25
C ALA A 18 21.49 6.96 5.64
N PHE A 19 20.73 7.47 6.61
CA PHE A 19 20.56 6.80 7.90
C PHE A 19 19.84 5.47 7.68
N ALA A 20 20.38 4.39 8.23
CA ALA A 20 19.83 3.05 8.12
C ALA A 20 19.26 2.61 9.46
N GLN A 21 17.96 2.32 9.48
CA GLN A 21 17.31 1.64 10.60
C GLN A 21 17.32 0.13 10.34
N ASP A 22 18.05 -0.62 11.17
CA ASP A 22 18.08 -2.08 11.10
C ASP A 22 16.95 -2.67 11.95
N PHE A 23 16.10 -3.48 11.32
CA PHE A 23 14.94 -4.11 11.96
C PHE A 23 15.24 -5.51 12.54
N GLY A 24 16.50 -5.96 12.51
CA GLY A 24 16.92 -7.24 13.06
C GLY A 24 16.45 -8.45 12.25
N HIS A 25 16.72 -9.66 12.75
CA HIS A 25 16.68 -10.89 11.95
C HIS A 25 15.46 -11.82 12.18
N ASN A 26 14.52 -11.46 13.05
CA ASN A 26 13.52 -12.41 13.57
C ASN A 26 12.02 -12.13 13.31
N PRO A 27 11.59 -10.97 12.78
CA PRO A 27 10.21 -10.83 12.32
C PRO A 27 10.08 -10.83 10.79
N ASN A 28 8.97 -11.38 10.27
CA ASN A 28 8.53 -11.18 8.89
C ASN A 28 7.85 -9.81 8.67
N TRP A 29 7.81 -8.97 9.71
CA TRP A 29 7.26 -7.62 9.71
C TRP A 29 8.22 -6.64 10.38
N ALA A 30 8.36 -5.46 9.80
CA ALA A 30 9.07 -4.34 10.37
C ALA A 30 8.17 -3.10 10.33
N GLY A 31 8.19 -2.31 11.39
CA GLY A 31 7.45 -1.05 11.47
C GLY A 31 8.35 0.07 11.97
N TRP A 32 8.20 1.25 11.39
CA TRP A 32 8.88 2.47 11.84
C TRP A 32 7.97 3.68 11.64
N ALA A 33 8.33 4.80 12.26
CA ALA A 33 7.70 6.09 12.06
C ALA A 33 8.78 7.08 11.62
N ASP A 34 8.50 7.87 10.58
CA ASP A 34 9.44 8.84 10.03
C ASP A 34 8.72 9.99 9.33
N ASN A 35 9.44 11.04 8.94
CA ASN A 35 8.94 12.25 8.28
C ASN A 35 8.55 12.01 6.80
N LYS A 36 7.86 12.98 6.18
CA LYS A 36 7.60 12.92 4.73
C LYS A 36 8.93 12.92 3.97
N GLY A 37 9.11 11.99 3.04
CA GLY A 37 10.37 11.87 2.30
C GLY A 37 10.39 10.72 1.31
N THR A 38 11.47 10.62 0.55
CA THR A 38 11.77 9.41 -0.24
C THR A 38 12.71 8.53 0.57
N TYR A 39 12.35 7.27 0.72
CA TYR A 39 13.07 6.28 1.50
C TYR A 39 13.47 5.12 0.61
N TRP A 40 14.50 4.40 1.04
CA TRP A 40 14.92 3.15 0.42
C TRP A 40 14.70 2.01 1.40
N LEU A 41 14.07 0.94 0.93
CA LEU A 41 13.96 -0.32 1.65
C LEU A 41 14.96 -1.28 1.03
N HIS A 42 15.99 -1.63 1.80
CA HIS A 42 16.97 -2.67 1.45
C HIS A 42 16.64 -3.94 2.24
N VAL A 43 16.45 -5.06 1.53
CA VAL A 43 16.11 -6.36 2.11
C VAL A 43 17.17 -7.37 1.73
N LYS A 44 17.76 -8.02 2.73
CA LYS A 44 18.69 -9.16 2.57
C LYS A 44 18.02 -10.44 3.05
N VAL A 45 18.04 -11.48 2.22
CA VAL A 45 17.60 -12.82 2.57
C VAL A 45 18.83 -13.65 2.94
N ARG A 46 18.78 -14.32 4.09
CA ARG A 46 19.85 -15.21 4.56
C ARG A 46 19.31 -16.61 4.81
N ASP A 47 20.15 -17.60 4.56
CA ASP A 47 19.88 -18.98 4.95
C ASP A 47 19.72 -19.06 6.47
N ALA A 48 18.66 -19.74 6.93
CA ALA A 48 18.28 -19.72 8.34
C ALA A 48 19.33 -20.35 9.27
N LEU A 49 20.07 -21.34 8.76
CA LEU A 49 21.06 -22.12 9.52
C LEU A 49 22.46 -21.52 9.40
N SER A 50 22.97 -21.43 8.17
CA SER A 50 24.34 -20.98 7.88
C SER A 50 24.50 -19.46 7.96
N LYS A 51 23.40 -18.70 8.01
CA LYS A 51 23.36 -17.22 7.94
C LYS A 51 24.00 -16.65 6.67
N LYS A 52 24.30 -17.48 5.67
CA LYS A 52 24.82 -17.06 4.38
C LYS A 52 23.78 -16.25 3.64
N GLU A 53 24.17 -15.13 3.06
CA GLU A 53 23.29 -14.32 2.20
C GLU A 53 22.92 -15.13 0.94
N LEU A 54 21.62 -15.17 0.67
CA LEU A 54 21.01 -15.85 -0.48
C LEU A 54 20.61 -14.85 -1.58
N GLY A 55 20.39 -13.58 -1.21
CA GLY A 55 20.10 -12.51 -2.14
C GLY A 55 19.71 -11.22 -1.42
N GLU A 56 19.65 -10.13 -2.18
CA GLU A 56 19.26 -8.80 -1.70
C GLU A 56 18.44 -8.03 -2.73
N LYS A 57 17.66 -7.05 -2.28
CA LYS A 57 16.92 -6.13 -3.14
C LYS A 57 16.74 -4.78 -2.46
N THR A 58 16.91 -3.70 -3.23
CA THR A 58 16.58 -2.32 -2.82
C THR A 58 15.41 -1.80 -3.64
N ILE A 59 14.44 -1.16 -2.98
CA ILE A 59 13.38 -0.38 -3.63
C ILE A 59 13.34 1.03 -3.05
N ALA A 60 12.98 2.02 -3.87
CA ALA A 60 12.66 3.35 -3.42
C ALA A 60 11.15 3.55 -3.29
N PHE A 61 10.72 4.27 -2.28
CA PHE A 61 9.31 4.62 -2.06
C PHE A 61 9.18 5.99 -1.40
N ALA A 62 8.11 6.72 -1.72
CA ALA A 62 7.76 7.92 -1.00
C ALA A 62 6.99 7.53 0.27
N HIS A 63 7.44 8.03 1.42
CA HIS A 63 6.76 7.90 2.71
C HIS A 63 6.16 9.24 3.09
N VAL A 64 4.96 9.20 3.68
CA VAL A 64 4.28 10.36 4.25
C VAL A 64 3.72 9.93 5.61
N PRO A 65 4.25 10.40 6.75
CA PRO A 65 3.70 10.05 8.06
C PRO A 65 2.28 10.54 8.23
N GLY A 66 1.45 9.70 8.85
CA GLY A 66 0.15 10.09 9.36
C GLY A 66 -0.82 10.64 8.32
N TYR A 67 -0.57 10.39 7.03
CA TYR A 67 -1.43 10.93 5.99
C TYR A 67 -2.53 9.93 5.71
N GLY A 68 -3.73 10.22 6.21
CA GLY A 68 -4.98 9.64 5.76
C GLY A 68 -5.16 8.14 6.00
N ARG A 69 -6.40 7.75 6.20
CA ARG A 69 -6.83 6.35 6.16
C ARG A 69 -8.22 6.28 5.59
N ILE A 70 -8.50 5.17 4.95
CA ILE A 70 -9.84 4.76 4.60
C ILE A 70 -10.55 4.41 5.90
N THR A 71 -11.52 5.24 6.27
CA THR A 71 -12.33 5.11 7.49
C THR A 71 -13.60 4.30 7.26
N GLY A 72 -14.01 4.13 5.99
CA GLY A 72 -15.20 3.38 5.61
C GLY A 72 -15.13 2.91 4.17
N THR A 73 -15.72 1.75 3.92
CA THR A 73 -15.96 1.22 2.57
C THR A 73 -17.39 0.67 2.51
N TYR A 74 -17.97 0.67 1.32
CA TYR A 74 -19.33 0.18 1.09
C TYR A 74 -19.41 -0.49 -0.28
N ALA A 75 -19.97 -1.70 -0.30
CA ALA A 75 -20.41 -2.38 -1.52
C ALA A 75 -21.71 -3.10 -1.20
N GLY A 76 -22.83 -2.62 -1.75
CA GLY A 76 -24.15 -3.13 -1.44
C GLY A 76 -25.07 -3.12 -2.65
N TRP A 77 -25.97 -4.10 -2.71
CA TRP A 77 -26.99 -4.17 -3.75
C TRP A 77 -28.06 -3.10 -3.52
N GLU A 78 -28.30 -2.28 -4.54
CA GLU A 78 -29.32 -1.24 -4.56
C GLU A 78 -30.12 -1.36 -5.87
N GLU A 79 -31.40 -1.73 -5.74
CA GLU A 79 -32.30 -2.01 -6.87
C GLU A 79 -31.73 -3.06 -7.85
N ASN A 80 -31.14 -2.62 -8.96
CA ASN A 80 -30.60 -3.47 -10.03
C ASN A 80 -29.10 -3.25 -10.29
N ARG A 81 -28.39 -2.71 -9.29
CA ARG A 81 -26.98 -2.32 -9.36
C ARG A 81 -26.33 -2.41 -7.99
N VAL A 82 -25.00 -2.31 -7.96
CA VAL A 82 -24.21 -2.15 -6.74
C VAL A 82 -23.93 -0.67 -6.54
N LEU A 83 -24.19 -0.16 -5.34
CA LEU A 83 -23.62 1.09 -4.88
C LEU A 83 -22.26 0.78 -4.22
N LEU A 84 -21.24 1.46 -4.69
CA LEU A 84 -19.88 1.42 -4.17
C LEU A 84 -19.57 2.75 -3.50
N GLY A 85 -18.86 2.73 -2.37
CA GLY A 85 -18.45 3.94 -1.70
C GLY A 85 -17.23 3.78 -0.80
N GLU A 86 -16.56 4.89 -0.58
CA GLU A 86 -15.39 5.00 0.28
C GLU A 86 -15.45 6.28 1.11
N SER A 87 -14.81 6.30 2.26
CA SER A 87 -14.57 7.53 3.02
C SER A 87 -13.19 7.50 3.67
N SER A 88 -12.63 8.69 3.89
CA SER A 88 -11.37 8.85 4.58
C SER A 88 -11.43 9.93 5.66
N ASP A 89 -10.36 10.04 6.46
CA ASP A 89 -10.13 11.18 7.36
C ASP A 89 -9.28 12.29 6.73
N LEU A 90 -9.06 12.24 5.40
CA LEU A 90 -8.45 13.33 4.65
C LEU A 90 -9.48 14.41 4.31
N GLN A 91 -9.09 15.67 4.50
CA GLN A 91 -9.94 16.82 4.16
C GLN A 91 -10.05 17.04 2.64
N SER A 92 -8.96 16.78 1.92
CA SER A 92 -8.91 16.79 0.45
C SER A 92 -8.35 15.45 -0.01
N ALA A 93 -9.25 14.61 -0.53
CA ALA A 93 -8.96 13.25 -0.92
C ALA A 93 -9.37 13.01 -2.38
N HIS A 94 -8.59 12.18 -3.06
CA HIS A 94 -8.96 11.62 -4.34
C HIS A 94 -9.21 10.12 -4.16
N TYR A 95 -10.37 9.64 -4.59
CA TYR A 95 -10.81 8.27 -4.39
C TYR A 95 -10.85 7.54 -5.73
N GLU A 96 -10.29 6.35 -5.77
CA GLU A 96 -10.39 5.44 -6.91
C GLU A 96 -10.89 4.08 -6.45
N MET A 97 -11.84 3.52 -7.19
CA MET A 97 -12.37 2.17 -6.95
C MET A 97 -12.22 1.34 -8.21
N LYS A 98 -11.75 0.09 -8.06
CA LYS A 98 -11.56 -0.85 -9.17
C LYS A 98 -12.23 -2.17 -8.87
N ILE A 99 -12.75 -2.81 -9.93
CA ILE A 99 -13.41 -4.10 -9.84
C ILE A 99 -12.59 -5.16 -10.55
N TYR A 100 -12.25 -6.20 -9.81
CA TYR A 100 -11.60 -7.40 -10.33
C TYR A 100 -12.60 -8.54 -10.45
N ASP A 101 -12.71 -9.14 -11.62
CA ASP A 101 -13.47 -10.36 -11.87
C ASP A 101 -12.59 -11.56 -11.54
N VAL A 102 -12.96 -12.32 -10.50
CA VAL A 102 -12.14 -13.42 -9.97
C VAL A 102 -12.06 -14.58 -10.96
N ASP A 103 -13.16 -14.89 -11.64
CA ASP A 103 -13.23 -16.02 -12.58
C ASP A 103 -12.44 -15.71 -13.85
N ARG A 104 -12.54 -14.47 -14.35
CA ARG A 104 -11.82 -14.04 -15.57
C ARG A 104 -10.40 -13.58 -15.29
N GLN A 105 -10.04 -13.38 -14.03
CA GLN A 105 -8.74 -12.90 -13.57
C GLN A 105 -8.33 -11.54 -14.17
N ILE A 106 -9.29 -10.64 -14.39
CA ILE A 106 -9.06 -9.33 -15.01
C ILE A 106 -9.76 -8.19 -14.25
N TRP A 107 -9.18 -6.99 -14.32
CA TRP A 107 -9.87 -5.77 -13.94
C TRP A 107 -10.92 -5.42 -14.99
N VAL A 108 -12.18 -5.31 -14.59
CA VAL A 108 -13.31 -5.12 -15.51
C VAL A 108 -13.89 -3.72 -15.48
N GLN A 109 -13.63 -2.95 -14.42
CA GLN A 109 -14.18 -1.61 -14.26
C GLN A 109 -13.32 -0.78 -13.30
N GLY A 110 -13.25 0.53 -13.54
CA GLY A 110 -12.68 1.53 -12.63
C GLY A 110 -13.63 2.73 -12.48
N PHE A 111 -13.52 3.41 -11.34
CA PHE A 111 -14.32 4.57 -10.97
C PHE A 111 -13.49 5.59 -10.21
N SER A 112 -13.66 6.86 -10.56
CA SER A 112 -13.09 7.99 -9.84
C SER A 112 -14.19 8.72 -9.07
N GLY A 113 -13.92 9.06 -7.81
CA GLY A 113 -14.83 9.75 -6.90
C GLY A 113 -15.33 8.88 -5.76
N GLN A 114 -15.95 9.52 -4.78
CA GLN A 114 -16.31 8.89 -3.49
C GLN A 114 -17.42 7.84 -3.60
N TRP A 115 -18.28 7.95 -4.61
CA TRP A 115 -19.43 7.06 -4.84
C TRP A 115 -19.50 6.64 -6.30
N ALA A 116 -19.88 5.39 -6.54
CA ALA A 116 -20.09 4.86 -7.88
C ALA A 116 -21.24 3.85 -7.93
N TYR A 117 -21.88 3.78 -9.09
CA TYR A 117 -22.85 2.72 -9.40
C TYR A 117 -22.26 1.75 -10.42
N TRP A 118 -22.39 0.45 -10.13
CA TRP A 118 -21.89 -0.60 -10.99
C TRP A 118 -22.95 -1.66 -11.25
N LYS A 119 -23.06 -2.16 -12.49
CA LYS A 119 -24.02 -3.22 -12.86
C LYS A 119 -23.28 -4.52 -13.20
N PRO A 120 -23.07 -5.41 -12.22
CA PRO A 120 -22.41 -6.68 -12.45
C PRO A 120 -23.30 -7.72 -13.10
N SER A 121 -22.65 -8.74 -13.66
CA SER A 121 -23.25 -10.06 -13.87
C SER A 121 -23.06 -10.92 -12.63
N LYS A 122 -23.81 -12.02 -12.51
CA LYS A 122 -23.63 -13.01 -11.43
C LYS A 122 -22.17 -13.48 -11.39
N GLY A 123 -21.56 -13.49 -10.21
CA GLY A 123 -20.15 -13.87 -10.06
C GLY A 123 -19.53 -13.42 -8.74
N ILE A 124 -18.24 -13.73 -8.57
CA ILE A 124 -17.43 -13.26 -7.44
C ILE A 124 -16.46 -12.21 -7.95
N TYR A 125 -16.42 -11.07 -7.25
CA TYR A 125 -15.59 -9.94 -7.59
C TYR A 125 -14.80 -9.47 -6.38
N TRP A 126 -13.70 -8.76 -6.61
CA TRP A 126 -13.08 -7.92 -5.59
C TRP A 126 -13.32 -6.46 -5.91
N THR A 127 -13.69 -5.69 -4.89
CA THR A 127 -13.61 -4.23 -4.94
C THR A 127 -12.30 -3.80 -4.29
N HIS A 128 -11.47 -3.13 -5.07
CA HIS A 128 -10.22 -2.53 -4.63
C HIS A 128 -10.42 -1.02 -4.48
N TYR A 129 -10.17 -0.51 -3.30
CA TYR A 129 -10.30 0.89 -2.90
C TYR A 129 -8.91 1.50 -2.80
N GLU A 130 -8.71 2.65 -3.40
CA GLU A 130 -7.45 3.39 -3.40
C GLU A 130 -7.71 4.83 -2.95
N LEU A 131 -7.12 5.19 -1.83
CA LEU A 131 -7.14 6.55 -1.31
C LEU A 131 -5.89 7.27 -1.76
N TYR A 132 -6.06 8.44 -2.35
CA TYR A 132 -4.99 9.33 -2.76
C TYR A 132 -5.11 10.67 -2.04
N THR A 133 -3.98 11.32 -1.82
CA THR A 133 -3.95 12.77 -1.56
C THR A 133 -4.37 13.54 -2.81
N ASP A 134 -4.81 14.78 -2.62
CA ASP A 134 -5.18 15.68 -3.74
C ASP A 134 -4.01 15.93 -4.73
N ASP A 135 -2.76 15.89 -4.25
CA ASP A 135 -1.56 15.96 -5.10
C ASP A 135 -1.14 14.61 -5.72
N GLY A 136 -2.00 13.58 -5.62
CA GLY A 136 -1.90 12.33 -6.38
C GLY A 136 -1.03 11.23 -5.75
N TYR A 137 -0.64 11.35 -4.48
CA TYR A 137 0.10 10.29 -3.80
C TYR A 137 -0.84 9.23 -3.22
N LEU A 138 -0.55 7.96 -3.48
CA LEU A 138 -1.30 6.85 -2.89
C LEU A 138 -1.06 6.79 -1.39
N VAL A 139 -2.15 6.78 -0.62
CA VAL A 139 -2.17 6.81 0.84
C VAL A 139 -2.43 5.43 1.43
N GLU A 140 -3.55 4.81 1.04
CA GLU A 140 -3.96 3.51 1.56
C GLU A 140 -4.72 2.76 0.47
N THR A 141 -4.71 1.43 0.55
CA THR A 141 -5.63 0.60 -0.21
C THR A 141 -6.37 -0.37 0.71
N LYS A 142 -7.62 -0.70 0.36
CA LYS A 142 -8.39 -1.79 0.97
C LYS A 142 -8.99 -2.66 -0.12
N THR A 143 -9.07 -3.97 0.10
CA THR A 143 -9.66 -4.90 -0.87
C THR A 143 -10.62 -5.83 -0.17
N TYR A 144 -11.83 -5.97 -0.72
CA TYR A 144 -12.85 -6.86 -0.19
C TYR A 144 -13.50 -7.66 -1.32
N ALA A 145 -13.80 -8.92 -1.03
CA ALA A 145 -14.57 -9.76 -1.94
C ALA A 145 -16.07 -9.45 -1.80
N PHE A 146 -16.77 -9.48 -2.93
CA PHE A 146 -18.20 -9.26 -3.03
C PHE A 146 -18.81 -10.23 -4.05
N GLY A 147 -19.86 -10.93 -3.65
CA GLY A 147 -20.60 -11.86 -4.50
C GLY A 147 -21.91 -11.24 -4.99
N VAL A 148 -22.25 -11.50 -6.25
CA VAL A 148 -23.49 -11.08 -6.93
C VAL A 148 -24.30 -12.31 -7.30
#